data_AF-A0A2W5YYB7-F1
#
_entry.id   AF-A0A2W5YYB7-F1
#
_cell.length_a   1.000
_cell.length_b   1.000
_cell.length_c   1.000
_cell.angle_alpha   90.00
_cell.angle_beta   90.00
_cell.angle_gamma   90.00
#
_symmetry.space_group_name_H-M   'P 1'
#
loop_
_entity.id
_entity.type
_entity.pdbx_description
1 polymer ?
#
loop_
_entity_poly.entity_id
_entity_poly.type
_entity_poly.pdbx_seq_one_letter_code
_entity_poly.pdbx_strand_id
1 'polypeptide(L)'
;MTTTVVVGNQTYKRRNPLAVWIGLPLITLGVYYFVWWYKVTNEARRFLNDQSINPALSVVAVSIGAVVVVPPFVSAYTTTGRIARMQERVGMLAGTRANPWLSVLLHFVFGAHVLYMQMELNRIWDGFAQSTVPALPPPLAPPASPPSVTPPAAPPSA
;
A
#
# COMPACT_ATOMS: atom_id res chain seq x y z
N MET A 1 -16.59 4.92 27.73
CA MET A 1 -16.15 5.16 29.12
C MET A 1 -14.74 4.61 29.28
N THR A 2 -13.78 5.43 29.70
CA THR A 2 -12.41 4.98 29.99
C THR A 2 -12.36 4.56 31.45
N THR A 3 -12.08 3.29 31.74
CA THR A 3 -11.83 2.84 33.12
C THR A 3 -10.33 2.94 33.38
N THR A 4 -9.92 3.76 34.33
CA THR A 4 -8.55 3.77 34.85
C THR A 4 -8.40 2.69 35.90
N VAL A 5 -7.35 1.90 35.81
CA VAL A 5 -6.99 0.86 36.78
C VAL A 5 -5.69 1.27 37.43
N VAL A 6 -5.66 1.37 38.75
CA VAL A 6 -4.45 1.67 39.52
C VAL A 6 -3.85 0.36 40.00
N VAL A 7 -2.58 0.13 39.70
CA VAL A 7 -1.81 -1.02 40.18
C VAL A 7 -0.56 -0.48 40.89
N GLY A 8 -0.48 -0.71 42.20
CA GLY A 8 0.55 -0.07 43.03
C GLY A 8 0.45 1.46 42.97
N ASN A 9 1.55 2.13 42.59
CA ASN A 9 1.59 3.59 42.41
C ASN A 9 1.48 4.03 40.92
N GLN A 10 1.04 3.14 40.03
CA GLN A 10 0.95 3.39 38.58
C GLN A 10 -0.49 3.28 38.09
N THR A 11 -0.89 4.18 37.18
CA THR A 11 -2.21 4.17 36.54
C THR A 11 -2.14 3.62 35.12
N TYR A 12 -3.08 2.73 34.79
CA TYR A 12 -3.26 2.09 33.49
C TYR A 12 -4.63 2.38 32.92
N LYS A 13 -4.75 2.35 31.59
CA LYS A 13 -5.97 2.73 30.88
C LYS A 13 -6.61 1.51 30.22
N ARG A 14 -7.80 1.11 30.69
CA ARG A 14 -8.64 0.13 29.97
C ARG A 14 -9.24 0.81 28.73
N ARG A 15 -8.96 0.24 27.56
CA ARG A 15 -9.44 0.73 26.27
C ARG A 15 -10.50 -0.23 25.70
N ASN A 16 -11.45 0.30 24.95
CA ASN A 16 -12.42 -0.54 24.23
C ASN A 16 -11.70 -1.24 23.06
N PRO A 17 -11.70 -2.59 22.99
CA PRO A 17 -11.00 -3.34 21.94
C PRO A 17 -11.39 -2.97 20.51
N LEU A 18 -12.69 -2.76 20.25
CA LEU A 18 -13.18 -2.43 18.90
C LEU A 18 -12.78 -1.01 18.48
N ALA A 19 -12.81 -0.06 19.41
CA ALA A 19 -12.38 1.32 19.15
C ALA A 19 -10.89 1.40 18.82
N VAL A 20 -10.07 0.56 19.46
CA VAL A 20 -8.63 0.49 19.24
C VAL A 20 -8.29 -0.25 17.95
N TRP A 21 -8.97 -1.34 17.67
CA TRP A 21 -8.66 -2.21 16.53
C TRP A 21 -9.05 -1.61 15.19
N ILE A 22 -10.26 -1.04 15.10
CA ILE A 22 -10.78 -0.58 13.81
C ILE A 22 -11.26 0.88 13.83
N GLY A 23 -11.90 1.33 14.91
CA GLY A 23 -12.48 2.68 14.96
C GLY A 23 -11.45 3.79 14.78
N LEU A 24 -10.47 3.86 15.69
CA LEU A 24 -9.46 4.92 15.70
C LEU A 24 -8.43 4.78 14.58
N PRO A 25 -7.91 3.59 14.22
CA PRO A 25 -7.03 3.44 13.08
C PRO A 25 -7.71 3.85 11.76
N LEU A 26 -8.98 3.50 11.53
CA LEU A 26 -9.66 3.88 10.29
C LEU A 26 -9.88 5.40 10.19
N ILE A 27 -10.30 6.05 11.28
CA ILE A 27 -10.49 7.52 11.33
C ILE A 27 -9.17 8.27 11.12
N THR A 28 -8.07 7.73 11.63
CA THR A 28 -6.74 8.37 11.58
C THR A 28 -5.87 7.86 10.42
N LEU A 29 -6.46 7.17 9.44
CA LEU A 29 -5.75 6.58 8.29
C LEU A 29 -4.52 5.73 8.71
N GLY A 30 -4.65 4.99 9.80
CA GLY A 30 -3.63 4.10 10.34
C GLY A 30 -2.65 4.78 11.31
N VAL A 31 -2.63 6.10 11.45
CA VAL A 31 -1.67 6.80 12.33
C VAL A 31 -1.85 6.42 13.80
N TYR A 32 -3.09 6.26 14.27
CA TYR A 32 -3.37 5.86 15.65
C TYR A 32 -2.80 4.47 15.98
N TYR A 33 -2.64 3.58 15.00
CA TYR A 33 -2.05 2.26 15.23
C TYR A 33 -0.64 2.38 15.85
N PHE A 34 0.20 3.26 15.30
CA PHE A 34 1.56 3.49 15.81
C PHE A 34 1.55 4.15 17.19
N VAL A 35 0.64 5.10 17.42
CA VAL A 35 0.47 5.76 18.72
C VAL A 35 0.00 4.77 19.79
N TRP A 36 -0.92 3.88 19.44
CA TRP A 36 -1.39 2.82 20.31
C TRP A 36 -0.28 1.81 20.60
N TRP A 37 0.49 1.42 19.58
CA TRP A 37 1.65 0.54 19.70
C TRP A 37 2.65 1.06 20.73
N TYR A 38 3.05 2.34 20.60
CA TYR A 38 3.90 3.00 21.59
C TYR A 38 3.32 2.92 23.01
N LYS A 39 2.03 3.23 23.16
CA LYS A 39 1.36 3.29 24.47
C LYS A 39 1.32 1.92 25.14
N VAL A 40 1.03 0.86 24.42
CA VAL A 40 0.99 -0.51 24.97
C VAL A 40 2.38 -0.99 25.33
N THR A 41 3.39 -0.78 24.48
CA THR A 41 4.78 -1.14 24.79
C THR A 41 5.32 -0.34 25.99
N ASN A 42 4.95 0.94 26.12
CA ASN A 42 5.31 1.74 27.28
C ASN A 42 4.56 1.33 28.56
N GLU A 43 3.29 0.93 28.45
CA GLU A 43 2.54 0.35 29.57
C GLU A 43 3.18 -0.96 30.03
N ALA A 44 3.59 -1.83 29.10
CA ALA A 44 4.32 -3.06 29.40
C ALA A 44 5.67 -2.77 30.08
N ARG A 45 6.46 -1.81 29.56
CA ARG A 45 7.71 -1.35 30.19
C ARG A 45 7.49 -0.92 31.64
N ARG A 46 6.49 -0.07 31.89
CA ARG A 46 6.16 0.46 33.22
C ARG A 46 5.63 -0.61 34.17
N PHE A 47 4.82 -1.53 33.65
CA PHE A 47 4.26 -2.63 34.44
C PHE A 47 5.31 -3.66 34.83
N LEU A 48 6.20 -4.01 33.90
CA LEU A 48 7.29 -4.98 34.14
C LEU A 48 8.51 -4.35 34.81
N ASN A 49 8.55 -3.02 34.93
CA ASN A 49 9.72 -2.24 35.36
C ASN A 49 11.00 -2.60 34.58
N ASP A 50 10.85 -2.96 33.31
CA ASP A 50 11.94 -3.46 32.47
C ASP A 50 12.44 -2.34 31.55
N GLN A 51 13.65 -1.85 31.82
CA GLN A 51 14.24 -0.75 31.04
C GLN A 51 14.80 -1.19 29.69
N SER A 52 14.91 -2.49 29.41
CA SER A 52 15.32 -3.01 28.11
C SER A 52 14.25 -2.79 27.03
N ILE A 53 12.99 -2.65 27.43
CA ILE A 53 11.87 -2.37 26.52
C ILE A 53 11.95 -0.90 26.08
N ASN A 54 12.23 -0.68 24.80
CA ASN A 54 12.24 0.64 24.17
C ASN A 54 10.99 0.84 23.28
N PRO A 55 9.96 1.57 23.74
CA PRO A 55 8.72 1.76 22.99
C PRO A 55 8.92 2.54 21.69
N ALA A 56 9.86 3.50 21.66
CA ALA A 56 10.15 4.27 20.46
C ALA A 56 10.78 3.39 19.38
N LEU A 57 11.76 2.55 19.76
CA LEU A 57 12.39 1.59 18.84
C LEU A 57 11.38 0.57 18.30
N SER A 58 10.45 0.10 19.13
CA SER A 58 9.40 -0.83 18.70
C SER A 58 8.47 -0.22 17.64
N VAL A 59 8.13 1.07 17.77
CA VAL A 59 7.35 1.79 16.74
C VAL A 59 8.12 1.91 15.43
N VAL A 60 9.42 2.24 15.49
CA VAL A 60 10.28 2.34 14.30
C VAL A 60 10.40 0.99 13.60
N ALA A 61 10.54 -0.11 14.37
CA ALA A 61 10.59 -1.45 13.81
C ALA A 61 9.30 -1.81 13.05
N VAL A 62 8.13 -1.46 13.60
CA VAL A 62 6.83 -1.75 12.96
C VAL A 62 6.55 -0.82 11.78
N SER A 63 7.01 0.44 11.81
CA SER A 63 6.82 1.37 10.70
C SER A 63 7.79 1.08 9.54
N ILE A 64 9.10 1.07 9.80
CA ILE A 64 10.13 0.86 8.78
C ILE A 64 10.12 -0.60 8.32
N GLY A 65 9.96 -1.56 9.23
CA GLY A 65 9.88 -2.99 8.86
C GLY A 65 8.74 -3.29 7.88
N ALA A 66 7.58 -2.64 8.05
CA ALA A 66 6.49 -2.75 7.08
C ALA A 66 6.85 -2.12 5.72
N VAL A 67 7.50 -0.95 5.75
CA VAL A 67 7.93 -0.24 4.53
C VAL A 67 9.11 -0.91 3.84
N VAL A 68 9.89 -1.81 4.45
CA VAL A 68 10.97 -2.52 3.73
C VAL A 68 10.43 -3.71 2.94
N VAL A 69 9.38 -4.37 3.45
CA VAL A 69 8.81 -5.58 2.84
C VAL A 69 7.80 -5.24 1.73
N VAL A 70 7.02 -4.16 1.86
CA VAL A 70 5.98 -3.79 0.89
C VAL A 70 6.50 -3.28 -0.48
N PRO A 71 7.57 -2.47 -0.59
CA PRO A 71 7.99 -1.84 -1.84
C PRO A 71 8.37 -2.78 -2.97
N PRO A 72 9.05 -3.93 -2.74
CA PRO A 72 9.34 -4.88 -3.81
C PRO A 72 8.09 -5.36 -4.55
N PHE A 73 6.99 -5.62 -3.84
CA PHE A 73 5.74 -6.11 -4.44
C PHE A 73 5.02 -5.02 -5.22
N VAL A 74 4.96 -3.80 -4.67
CA VAL A 74 4.38 -2.64 -5.36
C VAL A 74 5.19 -2.33 -6.63
N SER A 75 6.51 -2.45 -6.57
CA SER A 75 7.39 -2.27 -7.73
C SER A 75 7.13 -3.30 -8.82
N ALA A 76 7.04 -4.59 -8.46
CA ALA A 76 6.74 -5.67 -9.42
C ALA A 76 5.36 -5.48 -10.10
N TYR A 77 4.34 -5.15 -9.30
CA TYR A 77 2.99 -4.89 -9.80
C TYR A 77 2.96 -3.69 -10.76
N THR A 78 3.51 -2.55 -10.34
CA THR A 78 3.48 -1.31 -11.14
C THR A 78 4.31 -1.42 -12.41
N THR A 79 5.47 -2.11 -12.36
CA THR A 79 6.34 -2.34 -13.51
C THR A 79 5.65 -3.23 -14.55
N THR A 80 5.03 -4.32 -14.12
CA THR A 80 4.28 -5.20 -15.02
C THR A 80 3.05 -4.50 -15.61
N GLY A 81 2.38 -3.65 -14.84
CA GLY A 81 1.30 -2.78 -15.35
C GLY A 81 1.77 -1.78 -16.41
N ARG A 82 3.02 -1.31 -16.35
CA ARG A 82 3.62 -0.50 -17.43
C ARG A 82 3.81 -1.33 -18.69
N ILE A 83 4.31 -2.56 -18.58
CA ILE A 83 4.45 -3.50 -19.72
C ILE A 83 3.09 -3.80 -20.36
N ALA A 84 2.06 -4.09 -19.55
CA ALA A 84 0.70 -4.33 -20.06
C ALA A 84 0.14 -3.14 -20.85
N ARG A 85 0.40 -1.90 -20.40
CA ARG A 85 0.04 -0.68 -21.14
C ARG A 85 0.84 -0.51 -22.42
N MET A 86 2.10 -0.93 -22.46
CA MET A 86 2.88 -0.96 -23.71
C MET A 86 2.28 -1.95 -24.70
N GLN A 87 1.87 -3.13 -24.24
CA GLN A 87 1.20 -4.16 -25.03
C GLN A 87 -0.16 -3.69 -25.56
N GLU A 88 -0.93 -2.97 -24.73
CA GLU A 88 -2.17 -2.32 -25.16
C GLU A 88 -1.94 -1.32 -26.29
N ARG A 89 -0.90 -0.49 -26.18
CA ARG A 89 -0.57 0.50 -27.23
C ARG A 89 -0.31 -0.15 -28.57
N VAL A 90 0.37 -1.30 -28.59
CA VAL A 90 0.65 -2.05 -29.82
C VAL A 90 -0.51 -2.95 -30.26
N GLY A 91 -1.69 -2.79 -29.67
CA GLY A 91 -2.92 -3.47 -30.11
C GLY A 91 -3.11 -4.90 -29.59
N MET A 92 -2.33 -5.34 -28.59
CA MET A 92 -2.55 -6.68 -28.01
C MET A 92 -3.91 -6.77 -27.31
N LEU A 93 -4.60 -7.89 -27.52
CA LEU A 93 -5.90 -8.17 -26.91
C LEU A 93 -5.79 -8.21 -25.37
N ALA A 94 -6.80 -7.70 -24.67
CA ALA A 94 -6.78 -7.60 -23.21
C ALA A 94 -6.46 -8.92 -22.48
N GLY A 95 -6.91 -10.07 -23.02
CA GLY A 95 -6.66 -11.39 -22.45
C GLY A 95 -5.25 -11.96 -22.65
N THR A 96 -4.41 -11.33 -23.49
CA THR A 96 -3.06 -11.82 -23.81
C THR A 96 -1.95 -10.91 -23.28
N ARG A 97 -2.30 -9.82 -22.60
CA ARG A 97 -1.36 -8.86 -21.97
C ARG A 97 -0.77 -9.41 -20.67
N ALA A 98 0.34 -8.80 -20.26
CA ALA A 98 1.04 -9.07 -19.02
C ALA A 98 0.11 -8.85 -17.82
N ASN A 99 0.12 -9.79 -16.89
CA ASN A 99 -0.70 -9.74 -15.69
C ASN A 99 0.15 -9.30 -14.49
N PRO A 100 -0.10 -8.10 -13.91
CA PRO A 100 0.62 -7.61 -12.76
C PRO A 100 0.54 -8.51 -11.51
N TRP A 101 -0.59 -9.17 -11.28
CA TRP A 101 -0.75 -10.08 -10.15
C TRP A 101 0.06 -11.36 -10.34
N LEU A 102 0.21 -11.83 -11.58
CA LEU A 102 1.06 -12.97 -11.87
C LEU A 102 2.53 -12.65 -11.57
N SER A 103 2.99 -11.44 -11.87
CA SER A 103 4.33 -10.97 -11.50
C SER A 103 4.54 -10.93 -9.98
N VAL A 104 3.55 -10.46 -9.21
CA VAL A 104 3.61 -10.51 -7.74
C VAL A 104 3.69 -11.95 -7.23
N LEU A 105 2.89 -12.87 -7.78
CA LEU A 105 2.93 -14.28 -7.40
C LEU A 105 4.28 -14.93 -7.73
N LEU A 106 4.81 -14.68 -8.92
CA LEU A 106 6.10 -15.20 -9.38
C LEU A 106 7.29 -14.60 -8.64
N HIS A 107 7.12 -13.48 -7.94
CA HIS A 107 8.16 -12.91 -7.09
C HIS A 107 8.54 -13.91 -5.97
N PHE A 108 7.57 -14.68 -5.46
CA PHE A 108 7.77 -15.71 -4.45
C PHE A 108 8.36 -17.02 -5.02
N VAL A 109 8.39 -17.19 -6.35
CA VAL A 109 8.91 -18.38 -7.02
C VAL A 109 10.32 -18.08 -7.51
N PHE A 110 11.31 -18.10 -6.62
CA PHE A 110 12.72 -17.83 -6.94
C PHE A 110 12.96 -16.52 -7.72
N GLY A 111 12.11 -15.50 -7.52
CA GLY A 111 12.22 -14.25 -8.26
C GLY A 111 11.86 -14.36 -9.76
N ALA A 112 11.14 -15.40 -10.19
CA ALA A 112 10.73 -15.65 -11.57
C ALA A 112 9.92 -14.50 -12.21
N HIS A 113 9.42 -13.55 -11.42
CA HIS A 113 8.78 -12.33 -11.91
C HIS A 113 9.63 -11.54 -12.92
N VAL A 114 10.96 -11.51 -12.76
CA VAL A 114 11.87 -10.84 -13.70
C VAL A 114 11.87 -11.56 -15.06
N LEU A 115 11.94 -12.89 -15.05
CA LEU A 115 11.87 -13.71 -16.26
C LEU A 115 10.54 -13.50 -16.98
N TYR A 116 9.44 -13.51 -16.23
CA TYR A 116 8.10 -13.26 -16.77
C TYR A 116 7.98 -11.88 -17.42
N MET A 117 8.40 -10.82 -16.72
CA MET A 117 8.37 -9.46 -17.26
C MET A 117 9.22 -9.34 -18.53
N GLN A 118 10.41 -9.97 -18.56
CA GLN A 118 11.27 -9.98 -19.73
C GLN A 118 10.61 -10.69 -20.93
N MET A 119 9.96 -11.84 -20.71
CA MET A 119 9.22 -12.55 -21.77
C MET A 119 8.09 -11.70 -22.34
N GLU A 120 7.27 -11.08 -21.49
CA GLU A 120 6.16 -10.22 -21.94
C GLU A 120 6.64 -8.98 -22.70
N LEU A 121 7.77 -8.41 -22.29
CA LEU A 121 8.40 -7.31 -22.99
C LEU A 121 8.92 -7.75 -24.37
N ASN A 122 9.55 -8.92 -24.47
CA ASN A 122 10.05 -9.47 -25.73
C ASN A 122 8.93 -9.70 -26.75
N ARG A 123 7.74 -10.11 -26.33
CA ARG A 123 6.57 -10.27 -27.24
C ARG A 123 6.22 -9.00 -28.00
N ILE A 124 6.45 -7.82 -27.39
CA ILE A 124 6.28 -6.53 -28.07
C ILE A 124 7.32 -6.38 -29.17
N TRP A 125 8.59 -6.65 -28.85
CA TRP A 125 9.71 -6.53 -29.78
C TRP A 125 9.62 -7.51 -30.95
N ASP A 126 9.18 -8.75 -30.70
CA ASP A 126 8.97 -9.76 -31.73
C ASP A 126 7.93 -9.29 -32.78
N GLY A 127 6.85 -8.63 -32.33
CA GLY A 127 5.85 -8.05 -33.21
C GLY A 127 6.41 -6.94 -34.12
N PHE A 128 7.33 -6.12 -33.61
CA PHE A 128 8.03 -5.11 -34.42
C PHE A 128 9.07 -5.71 -35.36
N ALA A 129 9.82 -6.74 -34.93
CA ALA A 129 10.81 -7.41 -35.77
C ALA A 129 10.19 -8.08 -37.00
N GLN A 130 8.93 -8.52 -36.90
CA GLN A 130 8.17 -9.12 -38.00
C GLN A 130 7.50 -8.07 -38.92
N SER A 131 7.45 -6.80 -38.51
CA SER A 131 6.78 -5.72 -39.23
C SER A 131 7.81 -4.82 -39.93
N THR A 132 7.94 -4.91 -41.25
CA THR A 132 8.96 -4.17 -42.02
C THR A 132 8.80 -2.63 -42.02
N VAL A 133 7.74 -2.07 -41.40
CA VAL A 133 7.60 -0.62 -41.16
C VAL A 133 6.99 -0.38 -39.77
N PRO A 134 7.76 0.13 -38.77
CA PRO A 134 7.22 0.43 -37.46
C PRO A 134 6.75 1.89 -37.39
N ALA A 135 5.49 2.16 -37.71
CA ALA A 135 4.86 3.39 -37.23
C ALA A 135 4.42 3.17 -35.77
N LEU A 136 4.92 3.97 -34.84
CA LEU A 136 4.45 3.92 -33.45
C LEU A 136 2.96 4.29 -33.41
N PRO A 137 2.13 3.53 -32.67
CA PRO A 137 0.74 3.90 -32.43
C PRO A 137 0.65 5.29 -31.79
N PRO A 138 -0.38 6.11 -32.13
CA PRO A 138 -0.57 7.43 -31.54
C PRO A 138 -0.72 7.34 -30.00
N PRO A 139 -0.36 8.40 -29.24
CA PRO A 139 -0.42 8.40 -27.79
C PRO A 139 -1.82 8.08 -27.24
N LEU A 140 -1.90 7.25 -26.18
CA LEU A 140 -3.16 7.01 -25.47
C LEU A 140 -3.70 8.32 -24.87
N ALA A 141 -4.99 8.60 -25.06
CA ALA A 141 -5.65 9.77 -24.46
C ALA A 141 -5.62 9.71 -22.92
N PRO A 142 -5.40 10.83 -22.23
CA PRO A 142 -5.44 10.87 -20.76
C PRO A 142 -6.85 10.53 -20.22
N PRO A 143 -6.95 9.91 -19.03
CA PRO A 143 -8.25 9.59 -18.43
C PRO A 143 -9.06 10.86 -18.17
N ALA A 144 -10.35 10.83 -18.53
CA ALA A 144 -11.26 11.97 -18.40
C ALA A 144 -11.37 12.45 -16.95
N SER A 145 -11.27 13.77 -16.73
CA SER A 145 -11.37 14.37 -15.39
C SER A 145 -12.78 14.18 -14.80
N PRO A 146 -12.92 13.87 -13.49
CA PRO A 146 -14.24 13.72 -12.87
C PRO A 146 -15.01 15.06 -12.84
N PRO A 147 -16.35 15.02 -12.90
CA PRO A 147 -17.18 16.24 -12.94
C PRO A 147 -17.10 17.00 -11.61
N SER A 148 -16.91 18.31 -11.68
CA SER A 148 -16.85 19.24 -10.55
C SER A 148 -18.22 19.36 -9.87
N VAL A 149 -18.36 18.89 -8.64
CA VAL A 149 -19.57 19.06 -7.83
C VAL A 149 -19.56 20.46 -7.20
N THR A 150 -20.54 21.30 -7.53
CA THR A 150 -20.72 22.65 -6.97
C THR A 150 -21.32 22.55 -5.55
N PRO A 151 -20.75 23.19 -4.51
CA PRO A 151 -21.34 23.17 -3.17
C PRO A 151 -22.67 23.95 -3.06
N PRO A 152 -23.63 23.50 -2.24
CA PRO A 152 -24.91 24.20 -2.05
C PRO A 152 -24.77 25.48 -1.21
N ALA A 153 -25.56 26.50 -1.54
CA ALA A 153 -25.53 27.83 -0.94
C ALA A 153 -26.02 27.85 0.52
N ALA A 154 -25.32 28.58 1.39
CA ALA A 154 -25.64 28.71 2.81
C ALA A 154 -26.90 29.57 3.07
N PRO A 155 -27.72 29.26 4.08
CA PRO A 155 -28.93 30.02 4.41
C PRO A 155 -28.63 31.36 5.11
N PRO A 156 -29.51 32.36 4.98
CA PRO A 156 -29.29 33.71 5.50
C PRO A 156 -29.45 33.76 7.03
N SER A 157 -28.59 34.53 7.68
CA SER A 157 -28.58 34.79 9.12
C SER A 157 -29.72 35.75 9.50
N ALA A 158 -30.46 35.43 10.57
CA ALA A 158 -31.47 36.29 11.20
C ALA A 158 -30.87 37.09 12.36
#